data_AF-A0A7S0B6Q8-F1
#
_entry.id   AF-A0A7S0B6Q8-F1
#
_cell.length_a   1.000
_cell.length_b   1.000
_cell.length_c   1.000
_cell.angle_alpha   90.00
_cell.angle_beta   90.00
_cell.angle_gamma   90.00
#
_symmetry.space_group_name_H-M   'P 1'
#
loop_
_entity.id
_entity.type
_entity.pdbx_description
1 polymer ?
#
loop_
_entity_poly.entity_id
_entity_poly.type
_entity_poly.pdbx_seq_one_letter_code
_entity_poly.pdbx_strand_id
1 'polypeptide(L)'
;ASLVLMGQVVVAAQIIAEEFLMKQVDLPGLQIIGLEGMWGILMIVLIVYPVLWFCPGSDFGHLEDPVDTAALLINSTTLPIVLMVGVVSCAAVTATGIKVTQHLSGVQRMLFDASRTMLIWAFGLVVHYEVDPASLFGEVWTS
;
A
#
# COMPACT_ATOMS: atom_id res chain seq x y z
N ALA A 1 -1.21 -5.31 -18.46
CA ALA A 1 0.00 -6.15 -18.30
C ALA A 1 1.29 -5.33 -18.26
N SER A 2 1.59 -4.51 -19.28
CA SER A 2 2.84 -3.71 -19.35
C SER A 2 3.04 -2.76 -18.15
N LEU A 3 2.00 -2.01 -17.74
CA LEU A 3 2.08 -1.08 -16.61
C LEU A 3 2.41 -1.80 -15.29
N VAL A 4 1.81 -2.98 -15.09
CA VAL A 4 2.06 -3.81 -13.90
C VAL A 4 3.51 -4.29 -13.88
N LEU A 5 4.02 -4.78 -15.01
CA LEU A 5 5.41 -5.22 -15.13
C LEU A 5 6.39 -4.07 -14.84
N MET A 6 6.13 -2.88 -15.39
CA MET A 6 6.95 -1.70 -15.10
C MET A 6 6.91 -1.33 -13.61
N GLY A 7 5.74 -1.38 -12.98
CA GLY A 7 5.59 -1.15 -11.54
C GLY A 7 6.42 -2.15 -10.71
N GLN A 8 6.39 -3.43 -11.05
CA GLN A 8 7.18 -4.45 -10.35
C GLN A 8 8.69 -4.23 -10.48
N VAL A 9 9.16 -3.77 -11.65
CA VAL A 9 10.58 -3.41 -11.84
C VAL A 9 10.98 -2.26 -10.91
N VAL A 10 10.15 -1.23 -10.79
CA VAL A 10 10.41 -0.09 -9.90
C VAL A 10 10.44 -0.53 -8.44
N VAL A 11 9.47 -1.34 -8.01
CA VAL A 11 9.41 -1.87 -6.63
C VAL A 11 10.64 -2.74 -6.32
N ALA A 12 11.04 -3.62 -7.24
CA ALA A 12 12.23 -4.43 -7.05
C ALA A 12 13.51 -3.58 -6.94
N ALA A 13 13.64 -2.56 -7.80
CA ALA A 13 14.76 -1.62 -7.73
C ALA A 13 14.79 -0.84 -6.41
N GLN A 14 13.62 -0.41 -5.91
CA GLN A 14 13.50 0.27 -4.62
C GLN A 14 14.00 -0.63 -3.47
N ILE A 15 13.56 -1.89 -3.42
CA ILE A 15 13.98 -2.83 -2.36
C ILE A 15 15.50 -3.06 -2.37
N ILE A 16 16.10 -3.17 -3.56
CA ILE A 16 17.56 -3.33 -3.70
C ILE A 16 18.28 -2.05 -3.25
N ALA A 17 17.77 -0.87 -3.60
CA ALA A 17 18.34 0.40 -3.17
C ALA A 17 18.24 0.59 -1.65
N GLU A 18 17.09 0.27 -1.04
CA GLU A 18 16.91 0.27 0.42
C GLU A 18 17.91 -0.69 1.08
N GLU A 19 18.03 -1.92 0.58
CA GLU A 19 18.98 -2.91 1.11
C GLU A 19 20.43 -2.41 1.00
N PHE A 20 20.81 -1.78 -0.11
CA PHE A 20 22.12 -1.16 -0.30
C PHE A 20 22.37 -0.04 0.72
N LEU A 21 21.43 0.89 0.89
CA LEU A 21 21.54 1.99 1.83
C LEU A 21 21.68 1.50 3.28
N MET A 22 20.96 0.43 3.64
CA MET A 22 21.03 -0.14 4.98
C MET A 22 22.32 -0.94 5.21
N LYS A 23 22.78 -1.74 4.24
CA LYS A 23 23.91 -2.66 4.44
C LYS A 23 25.27 -2.07 4.09
N GLN A 24 25.35 -1.16 3.12
CA GLN A 24 26.62 -0.59 2.63
C GLN A 24 26.89 0.81 3.18
N VAL A 25 25.83 1.61 3.36
CA VAL A 25 25.92 2.98 3.88
C VAL A 25 25.64 3.04 5.40
N ASP A 26 25.25 1.91 6.00
CA ASP A 26 24.93 1.76 7.44
C ASP A 26 23.89 2.78 7.95
N LEU A 27 22.94 3.13 7.09
CA LEU A 27 21.87 4.06 7.45
C LEU A 27 20.78 3.34 8.26
N PRO A 28 20.29 3.94 9.36
CA PRO A 28 19.16 3.39 10.10
C PRO A 28 17.93 3.28 9.20
N GLY A 29 17.39 2.06 9.04
CA GLY A 29 16.24 1.80 8.17
C GLY A 29 15.01 2.65 8.53
N LEU A 30 14.80 2.95 9.81
CA LEU A 30 13.71 3.83 10.24
C LEU A 30 13.82 5.26 9.68
N GLN A 31 15.04 5.77 9.50
CA GLN A 31 15.28 7.09 8.90
C GLN A 31 14.99 7.08 7.40
N ILE A 32 15.31 5.97 6.72
CA ILE A 32 14.99 5.78 5.29
C ILE A 32 13.48 5.82 5.07
N ILE A 33 12.71 5.04 5.84
CA ILE A 33 11.23 5.04 5.75
C ILE A 33 10.65 6.43 6.06
N GLY A 34 11.19 7.10 7.08
CA GLY A 34 10.72 8.44 7.45
C GLY A 34 10.91 9.44 6.30
N LEU A 35 12.05 9.36 5.61
CA LEU A 35 12.33 10.20 4.45
C LEU A 35 11.45 9.84 3.26
N GLU A 36 11.22 8.55 3.00
CA GLU A 36 10.28 8.07 1.97
C GLU A 36 8.86 8.55 2.24
N GLY A 37 8.38 8.46 3.48
CA GLY A 37 7.07 8.96 3.87
C GLY A 37 6.94 10.47 3.64
N MET A 38 7.98 11.24 3.98
CA MET A 38 8.01 12.68 3.73
C MET A 38 7.97 13.02 2.25
N TRP A 39 8.78 12.36 1.41
CA TRP A 39 8.74 12.55 -0.04
C TRP A 39 7.43 12.07 -0.64
N GLY A 40 6.85 10.97 -0.15
CA GLY A 40 5.55 10.48 -0.57
C GLY A 40 4.44 11.49 -0.31
N ILE A 41 4.40 12.09 0.88
CA ILE A 41 3.46 13.17 1.20
C ILE A 41 3.67 14.37 0.28
N LEU A 42 4.92 14.78 0.05
CA LEU A 42 5.23 15.90 -0.82
C LEU A 42 4.77 15.65 -2.27
N MET A 43 5.01 14.44 -2.79
CA MET A 43 4.57 14.04 -4.13
C MET A 43 3.05 13.98 -4.25
N ILE A 44 2.36 13.44 -3.24
CA ILE A 44 0.89 13.41 -3.18
C ILE A 44 0.32 14.83 -3.21
N VAL A 45 0.83 15.71 -2.34
CA VAL A 45 0.30 17.06 -2.16
C VAL A 45 0.62 17.99 -3.34
N LEU A 46 1.84 17.92 -3.88
CA LEU A 46 2.29 18.85 -4.92
C LEU A 46 2.02 18.37 -6.35
N ILE A 47 1.86 17.07 -6.57
CA ILE A 47 1.73 16.51 -7.92
C ILE A 47 0.40 15.80 -8.08
N VAL A 48 0.12 14.80 -7.24
CA VAL A 48 -1.06 13.93 -7.43
C VAL A 48 -2.35 14.71 -7.25
N TYR A 49 -2.55 15.38 -6.11
CA TYR A 49 -3.78 16.15 -5.86
C TYR A 49 -4.04 17.23 -6.91
N PRO A 50 -3.06 18.07 -7.32
CA PRO A 50 -3.28 19.04 -8.39
C PRO A 50 -3.64 18.38 -9.73
N VAL A 51 -2.98 17.29 -10.10
CA VAL A 51 -3.28 16.57 -11.36
C VAL A 51 -4.70 15.99 -11.34
N LEU A 52 -5.12 15.42 -10.21
CA LEU A 52 -6.46 14.85 -10.06
C LEU A 52 -7.56 15.91 -10.01
N TRP A 53 -7.24 17.10 -9.48
CA TRP A 53 -8.12 18.26 -9.55
C TRP A 53 -8.37 18.71 -10.99
N PHE A 54 -7.34 18.73 -11.86
CA PHE A 54 -7.52 19.14 -13.26
C PHE A 54 -8.14 18.06 -14.16
N CYS A 55 -8.24 16.82 -13.66
CA CYS A 55 -8.77 15.71 -14.44
C CYS A 55 -10.31 15.67 -14.34
N PRO A 56 -11.05 15.62 -15.46
CA PRO A 56 -12.50 15.61 -15.44
C PRO A 56 -13.02 14.32 -14.79
N GLY A 57 -13.79 14.45 -13.73
CA GLY A 57 -14.40 13.34 -12.99
C GLY A 57 -15.92 13.41 -12.92
N SER A 58 -16.52 12.33 -12.43
CA SER A 58 -17.98 12.16 -12.35
C SER A 58 -18.64 12.94 -11.22
N ASP A 59 -17.90 13.28 -10.16
CA ASP A 59 -18.41 14.02 -9.00
C ASP A 59 -17.93 15.48 -9.03
N PHE A 60 -18.88 16.42 -9.11
CA PHE A 60 -18.64 17.87 -9.16
C PHE A 60 -17.69 18.39 -10.26
N GLY A 61 -17.32 17.55 -11.24
CA GLY A 61 -16.45 17.90 -12.36
C GLY A 61 -14.96 17.61 -12.13
N HIS A 62 -14.57 17.07 -10.97
CA HIS A 62 -13.20 16.69 -10.63
C HIS A 62 -13.11 15.20 -10.31
N LEU A 63 -11.94 14.57 -10.51
CA LEU A 63 -11.74 13.16 -10.20
C LEU A 63 -11.57 12.91 -8.68
N GLU A 64 -11.00 13.87 -7.97
CA GLU A 64 -10.84 13.85 -6.52
C GLU A 64 -10.89 15.29 -5.97
N ASP A 65 -11.78 15.53 -5.00
CA ASP A 65 -11.92 16.83 -4.34
C ASP A 65 -11.41 16.75 -2.88
N PRO A 66 -10.23 17.33 -2.57
CA PRO A 66 -9.69 17.32 -1.22
C PRO A 66 -10.51 18.16 -0.24
N VAL A 67 -11.28 19.16 -0.72
CA VAL A 67 -12.13 20.01 0.13
C VAL A 67 -13.35 19.22 0.59
N ASP A 68 -13.99 18.48 -0.31
CA ASP A 68 -15.12 17.62 0.03
C ASP A 68 -14.68 16.48 0.95
N THR A 69 -13.53 15.87 0.67
CA THR A 69 -12.92 14.83 1.52
C THR A 69 -12.65 15.36 2.94
N ALA A 70 -12.15 16.59 3.07
CA ALA A 70 -11.94 17.22 4.37
C ALA A 70 -13.27 17.50 5.11
N ALA A 71 -14.30 17.94 4.40
CA ALA A 71 -15.63 18.14 4.97
C ALA A 71 -16.24 16.82 5.47
N LEU A 72 -16.08 15.74 4.71
CA LEU A 72 -16.52 14.39 5.07
C LEU A 72 -15.81 13.87 6.33
N LEU A 73 -14.51 14.14 6.44
CA LEU A 73 -13.69 13.73 7.59
C LEU A 73 -14.07 14.47 8.88
N ILE A 74 -14.46 15.75 8.77
CA ILE A 74 -14.89 16.55 9.92
C ILE A 74 -16.31 16.15 10.36
N ASN A 75 -17.19 15.85 9.41
CA ASN A 75 -18.60 15.59 9.70
C ASN A 75 -18.87 14.15 10.18
N SER A 76 -18.00 13.19 9.87
CA SER A 76 -18.13 11.78 10.27
C SER A 76 -17.13 11.39 11.34
N THR A 77 -17.59 10.72 12.40
CA THR A 77 -16.72 10.20 13.46
C THR A 77 -16.14 8.83 13.15
N THR A 78 -16.77 8.04 12.27
CA THR A 78 -16.33 6.68 11.94
C THR A 78 -15.14 6.67 10.97
N LEU A 79 -15.15 7.56 9.97
CA LEU A 79 -14.11 7.66 8.95
C LEU A 79 -12.69 7.92 9.51
N PRO A 80 -12.47 8.90 10.41
CA PRO A 80 -11.13 9.15 10.94
C PRO A 80 -10.60 7.98 11.75
N ILE A 81 -11.46 7.22 12.44
CA ILE A 81 -11.05 6.02 13.17
C ILE A 81 -10.53 4.95 12.21
N VAL A 82 -11.28 4.66 11.14
CA VAL A 82 -10.89 3.68 10.12
C VAL A 82 -9.57 4.10 9.44
N LEU A 83 -9.44 5.38 9.10
CA LEU A 83 -8.21 5.94 8.54
C LEU A 83 -7.02 5.78 9.48
N MET A 84 -7.17 6.12 10.77
CA MET A 84 -6.09 5.97 11.75
C MET A 84 -5.66 4.52 11.93
N VAL A 85 -6.62 3.58 11.97
CA VAL A 85 -6.31 2.14 12.02
C VAL A 85 -5.54 1.71 10.76
N GLY A 86 -5.97 2.17 9.58
CA GLY A 86 -5.28 1.91 8.32
C GLY A 86 -3.85 2.44 8.29
N VAL A 87 -3.63 3.68 8.73
CA VAL A 87 -2.30 4.30 8.81
C VAL A 87 -1.38 3.54 9.74
N VAL A 88 -1.85 3.20 10.96
CA VAL A 88 -1.07 2.42 11.93
C VAL A 88 -0.73 1.03 11.38
N SER A 89 -1.70 0.36 10.74
CA SER A 89 -1.48 -0.94 10.11
C SER A 89 -0.45 -0.85 8.99
N CYS A 90 -0.55 0.16 8.12
CA CYS A 90 0.40 0.38 7.03
C CYS A 90 1.81 0.63 7.58
N ALA A 91 1.94 1.52 8.57
CA ALA A 91 3.21 1.81 9.24
C ALA A 91 3.83 0.57 9.91
N ALA A 92 3.01 -0.30 10.50
CA ALA A 92 3.48 -1.54 11.10
C ALA A 92 4.04 -2.51 10.05
N VAL A 93 3.38 -2.63 8.90
CA VAL A 93 3.83 -3.49 7.78
C VAL A 93 5.14 -2.96 7.20
N THR A 94 5.27 -1.65 6.95
CA THR A 94 6.50 -1.07 6.39
C THR A 94 7.66 -1.15 7.38
N ALA A 95 7.44 -0.84 8.66
CA ALA A 95 8.45 -0.97 9.70
C ALA A 95 8.93 -2.41 9.88
N THR A 96 8.02 -3.38 9.84
CA THR A 96 8.37 -4.81 9.92
C THR A 96 9.12 -5.28 8.68
N GLY A 97 8.70 -4.86 7.49
CA GLY A 97 9.36 -5.18 6.22
C GLY A 97 10.82 -4.69 6.16
N ILE A 98 11.08 -3.48 6.67
CA ILE A 98 12.43 -2.94 6.77
C ILE A 98 13.28 -3.74 7.76
N LYS A 99 12.74 -4.07 8.94
CA LYS A 99 13.46 -4.91 9.91
C LYS A 99 13.84 -6.28 9.34
N VAL A 100 12.94 -6.90 8.57
CA VAL A 100 13.22 -8.16 7.85
C VAL A 100 14.35 -7.97 6.84
N THR A 101 14.35 -6.87 6.10
CA THR A 101 15.39 -6.57 5.09
C THR A 101 16.75 -6.31 5.73
N GLN A 102 16.77 -5.66 6.91
CA GLN A 102 17.98 -5.40 7.68
C GLN A 102 18.61 -6.69 8.22
N HIS A 103 17.79 -7.58 8.80
CA HIS A 103 18.29 -8.80 9.44
C HIS A 103 18.54 -9.95 8.47
N LEU A 104 17.83 -9.98 7.34
CA LEU A 104 17.97 -11.05 6.36
C LEU A 104 18.35 -10.49 4.98
N SER A 105 17.39 -10.28 4.07
CA SER A 105 17.63 -9.74 2.72
C SER A 105 16.34 -9.21 2.07
N GLY A 106 16.47 -8.42 1.00
CA GLY A 106 15.34 -7.95 0.20
C GLY A 106 14.55 -9.08 -0.47
N VAL A 107 15.20 -10.21 -0.76
CA VAL A 107 14.53 -11.39 -1.36
C VAL A 107 13.51 -12.01 -0.39
N GLN A 108 13.82 -12.07 0.90
CA GLN A 108 12.89 -12.61 1.89
C GLN A 108 11.71 -11.66 2.12
N ARG A 109 11.91 -10.35 2.07
CA ARG A 109 10.81 -9.38 2.08
C ARG A 109 9.83 -9.65 0.92
N MET A 110 10.35 -9.85 -0.30
CA MET A 110 9.52 -10.21 -1.46
C MET A 110 8.76 -11.52 -1.26
N LEU A 111 9.37 -12.52 -0.62
CA LEU A 111 8.70 -13.78 -0.30
C LEU A 111 7.55 -13.59 0.71
N PHE A 112 7.72 -12.75 1.73
CA PHE A 112 6.66 -12.41 2.68
C PHE A 112 5.54 -11.59 2.04
N ASP A 113 5.85 -10.70 1.10
CA ASP A 113 4.83 -9.97 0.35
C ASP A 113 4.01 -10.90 -0.56
N ALA A 114 4.66 -11.87 -1.20
CA ALA A 114 3.99 -12.89 -1.98
C ALA A 114 3.11 -13.81 -1.10
N SER A 115 3.59 -14.19 0.09
CA SER A 115 2.85 -15.04 1.01
C SER A 115 1.59 -14.35 1.55
N ARG A 116 1.63 -13.04 1.83
CA ARG A 116 0.44 -12.27 2.22
C ARG A 116 -0.68 -12.41 1.19
N THR A 117 -0.37 -12.19 -0.08
CA THR A 117 -1.35 -12.29 -1.16
C THR A 117 -1.87 -13.72 -1.31
N MET A 118 -0.98 -14.72 -1.23
CA MET A 118 -1.35 -16.12 -1.29
C MET A 118 -2.32 -16.53 -0.16
N LEU A 119 -2.10 -16.03 1.06
CA LEU A 119 -2.97 -16.31 2.21
C LEU A 119 -4.36 -15.72 2.03
N ILE A 120 -4.48 -14.52 1.45
CA ILE A 120 -5.78 -13.89 1.15
C ILE A 120 -6.56 -14.75 0.15
N TRP A 121 -5.90 -15.18 -0.92
CA TRP A 121 -6.50 -16.07 -1.91
C TRP A 121 -6.90 -17.41 -1.31
N ALA A 122 -6.01 -18.03 -0.51
CA ALA A 122 -6.30 -19.29 0.16
C ALA A 122 -7.51 -19.16 1.10
N PHE A 123 -7.60 -18.07 1.86
CA PHE A 123 -8.75 -17.80 2.72
C PHE A 123 -10.05 -17.60 1.91
N GLY A 124 -10.01 -16.84 0.82
CA GLY A 124 -11.16 -16.65 -0.07
C GLY A 124 -11.68 -17.97 -0.65
N LEU A 125 -10.78 -18.85 -1.05
CA LEU A 125 -11.12 -20.19 -1.54
C LEU A 125 -11.76 -21.06 -0.45
N VAL A 126 -11.17 -21.10 0.76
CA VAL A 126 -11.73 -21.87 1.88
C VAL A 126 -13.14 -21.38 2.23
N VAL A 127 -13.36 -20.07 2.27
CA VAL A 127 -14.70 -19.50 2.53
C VAL A 127 -15.72 -19.94 1.48
N HIS A 128 -15.33 -19.96 0.19
CA HIS A 128 -16.23 -20.34 -0.89
C HIS A 128 -16.60 -21.84 -0.86
N TYR A 129 -15.63 -22.73 -0.65
CA TYR A 129 -15.86 -24.18 -0.77
C TYR A 129 -16.33 -24.85 0.53
N GLU A 130 -15.93 -24.36 1.70
CA GLU A 130 -16.17 -25.04 2.98
C GLU A 130 -17.20 -24.33 3.89
N VAL A 131 -17.41 -23.02 3.73
CA VAL A 131 -18.26 -22.23 4.63
C VAL A 131 -19.61 -21.89 4.00
N ASP A 132 -19.60 -21.16 2.88
CA ASP A 132 -20.82 -20.78 2.18
C ASP A 132 -20.53 -20.44 0.70
N PRO A 133 -21.01 -21.27 -0.26
CA PRO A 133 -20.83 -21.02 -1.69
C PRO A 133 -21.53 -19.74 -2.20
N ALA A 134 -22.49 -19.20 -1.46
CA ALA A 134 -23.22 -17.97 -1.80
C ALA A 134 -22.63 -16.71 -1.13
N SER A 135 -21.54 -16.85 -0.37
CA SER A 135 -20.82 -15.75 0.25
C SER A 135 -20.24 -14.78 -0.79
N LEU A 136 -20.53 -13.48 -0.62
CA LEU A 136 -20.00 -12.37 -1.42
C LEU A 136 -18.46 -12.23 -1.36
N PHE A 137 -17.81 -12.95 -0.44
CA PHE A 137 -16.37 -12.87 -0.17
C PHE A 137 -15.58 -14.08 -0.70
N GLY A 138 -16.25 -15.08 -1.28
CA GLY A 138 -15.60 -16.28 -1.83
C GLY A 138 -15.37 -16.17 -3.33
N GLU A 139 -14.11 -16.24 -3.78
CA GLU A 139 -13.78 -16.26 -5.20
C GLU A 139 -13.69 -17.70 -5.73
N VAL A 140 -14.27 -17.95 -6.91
CA VAL A 140 -14.26 -19.26 -7.58
C VAL A 140 -12.90 -19.48 -8.23
N TRP A 141 -12.32 -20.69 -8.09
CA TRP A 141 -11.01 -21.02 -8.66
C TRP A 141 -10.93 -20.84 -10.20
N THR A 142 -12.05 -20.96 -10.90
CA THR A 142 -12.15 -20.81 -12.35
C THR A 142 -13.09 -19.66 -12.69
N SER A 143 -12.54 -18.57 -13.23
CA SER A 143 -13.27 -17.56 -14.01
C SER A 143 -13.05 -17.80 -15.50
#